data_AF-A0A0Q8JE23-F1
#
_entry.id   AF-A0A0Q8JE23-F1
#
_cell.length_a   1.000
_cell.length_b   1.000
_cell.length_c   1.000
_cell.angle_alpha   90.00
_cell.angle_beta   90.00
_cell.angle_gamma   90.00
#
_symmetry.space_group_name_H-M   'P 1'
#
loop_
_entity.id
_entity.type
_entity.pdbx_description
1 polymer ?
#
loop_
_entity_poly.entity_id
_entity_poly.type
_entity_poly.pdbx_seq_one_letter_code
_entity_poly.pdbx_strand_id
1 'polypeptide(L)'
;MDRITEEVISSLQAQVAVQHLVLLTMIKTHPEPAVLLQEWRRVLADSIDCKSALPSTSRHSDLVRERCENFAEEWTAQLVDAAVDSSTNKPI
;
A
#
# COMPACT_ATOMS: atom_id res chain seq x y z
N MET A 1 3.26 -27.87 9.62
CA MET A 1 4.27 -26.89 9.18
C MET A 1 5.50 -27.14 10.03
N ASP A 2 6.69 -27.21 9.46
CA ASP A 2 7.90 -27.37 10.27
C ASP A 2 8.28 -26.03 10.92
N ARG A 3 9.09 -26.09 11.98
CA ARG A 3 9.46 -24.92 12.77
C ARG A 3 10.13 -23.82 11.92
N ILE A 4 10.92 -24.22 10.92
CA ILE A 4 11.59 -23.28 10.01
C ILE A 4 10.57 -22.52 9.15
N THR A 5 9.59 -23.22 8.57
CA THR A 5 8.54 -22.56 7.78
C THR A 5 7.69 -21.64 8.65
N GLU A 6 7.37 -22.05 9.88
CA GLU A 6 6.64 -21.21 10.84
C GLU A 6 7.42 -19.94 11.18
N GLU A 7 8.71 -20.05 11.54
CA GLU A 7 9.57 -18.90 11.85
C GLU A 7 9.70 -17.93 10.66
N VAL A 8 9.84 -18.44 9.44
CA VAL A 8 9.91 -17.61 8.22
C VAL A 8 8.59 -16.89 7.97
N ILE A 9 7.45 -17.59 8.05
CA ILE A 9 6.13 -17.00 7.82
C ILE A 9 5.83 -15.94 8.89
N SER A 10 6.05 -16.25 10.17
CA SER A 10 5.83 -15.29 11.25
C SER A 10 6.72 -14.07 11.13
N SER A 11 7.97 -14.22 10.70
CA SER A 11 8.88 -13.10 10.44
C SER A 11 8.38 -12.21 9.31
N LEU A 12 7.92 -12.80 8.21
CA LEU A 12 7.34 -12.06 7.08
C LEU A 12 6.05 -11.34 7.48
N GLN A 13 5.17 -12.00 8.24
CA GLN A 13 3.94 -11.40 8.76
C GLN A 13 4.24 -10.21 9.69
N ALA A 14 5.21 -10.35 10.59
CA ALA A 14 5.64 -9.26 11.47
C ALA A 14 6.21 -8.08 10.67
N GLN A 15 7.03 -8.35 9.66
CA GLN A 15 7.59 -7.30 8.80
C GLN A 15 6.50 -6.53 8.05
N VAL A 16 5.54 -7.25 7.45
CA VAL A 16 4.40 -6.63 6.74
C VAL A 16 3.54 -5.80 7.70
N ALA A 17 3.28 -6.32 8.90
CA ALA A 17 2.51 -5.60 9.92
C ALA A 17 3.19 -4.29 10.32
N VAL A 18 4.52 -4.31 10.56
CA VAL A 18 5.27 -3.09 10.89
C VAL A 18 5.29 -2.10 9.72
N GLN A 19 5.46 -2.58 8.49
CA GLN A 19 5.39 -1.71 7.30
C GLN A 19 4.02 -1.05 7.16
N HIS A 20 2.93 -1.79 7.41
CA HIS A 20 1.58 -1.23 7.40
C HIS A 20 1.38 -0.16 8.49
N LEU A 21 1.91 -0.37 9.69
CA LEU A 21 1.87 0.64 10.76
C LEU A 21 2.61 1.92 10.37
N VAL A 22 3.81 1.80 9.78
CA VAL A 22 4.58 2.97 9.30
C VAL A 22 3.79 3.73 8.25
N LEU A 23 3.22 3.02 7.28
CA LEU A 23 2.38 3.59 6.23
C LEU A 23 1.15 4.33 6.81
N LEU A 24 0.45 3.72 7.77
CA LEU A 24 -0.66 4.36 8.49
C LEU A 24 -0.22 5.64 9.23
N THR A 25 0.93 5.61 9.89
CA THR A 25 1.50 6.81 10.52
C THR A 25 1.75 7.90 9.49
N MET A 26 2.37 7.57 8.36
CA MET A 26 2.65 8.53 7.29
C MET A 26 1.38 9.19 6.77
N ILE A 27 0.32 8.42 6.49
CA ILE A 27 -0.98 8.97 6.06
C ILE A 27 -1.52 9.94 7.10
N LYS A 28 -1.60 9.51 8.37
CA LYS A 28 -2.20 10.32 9.44
C LYS A 28 -1.46 11.61 9.72
N THR A 29 -0.16 11.65 9.45
CA THR A 29 0.68 12.84 9.63
C THR A 29 0.87 13.66 8.35
N HIS A 30 0.31 13.21 7.21
CA HIS A 30 0.57 13.86 5.94
C HIS A 30 -0.13 15.23 5.87
N PRO A 31 0.58 16.31 5.51
CA PRO A 31 0.00 17.66 5.50
C PRO A 31 -1.06 17.84 4.41
N GLU A 32 -0.93 17.11 3.29
CA GLU A 32 -1.84 17.21 2.14
C GLU A 32 -2.31 15.83 1.65
N PRO A 33 -3.20 15.13 2.39
CA PRO A 33 -3.59 13.76 2.05
C PRO A 33 -4.25 13.62 0.67
N ALA A 34 -4.95 14.67 0.21
CA ALA A 34 -5.54 14.69 -1.13
C ALA A 34 -4.49 14.68 -2.26
N VAL A 35 -3.37 15.39 -2.09
CA VAL A 35 -2.26 15.39 -3.05
C VAL A 35 -1.58 14.02 -3.05
N LEU A 36 -1.37 13.43 -1.87
CA LEU A 36 -0.83 12.07 -1.76
C LEU A 36 -1.72 11.03 -2.48
N LEU A 37 -3.05 11.12 -2.34
CA LEU A 37 -3.98 10.24 -3.04
C LEU A 37 -3.90 10.41 -4.57
N GLN A 38 -3.77 11.64 -5.05
CA GLN A 38 -3.61 11.92 -6.49
C GLN A 38 -2.31 11.30 -7.03
N GLU A 39 -1.19 11.52 -6.33
CA GLU A 39 0.10 10.97 -6.71
C GLU A 39 0.12 9.44 -6.63
N TRP A 40 -0.48 8.85 -5.60
CA TRP A 40 -0.68 7.41 -5.50
C TRP A 40 -1.41 6.84 -6.72
N ARG A 41 -2.55 7.44 -7.11
CA ARG A 41 -3.32 6.98 -8.29
C ARG A 41 -2.51 7.08 -9.58
N ARG A 42 -1.70 8.14 -9.73
CA ARG A 42 -0.80 8.31 -10.88
C ARG A 42 0.24 7.19 -10.94
N VAL A 43 0.93 6.94 -9.84
CA VAL A 43 1.94 5.87 -9.74
C VAL A 43 1.32 4.50 -9.94
N LEU A 44 0.13 4.25 -9.39
CA LEU A 44 -0.58 2.98 -9.56
C LEU A 44 -0.95 2.73 -11.02
N ALA A 45 -1.52 3.73 -11.71
CA ALA A 45 -1.80 3.64 -13.14
C ALA A 45 -0.52 3.38 -13.96
N ASP A 46 0.55 4.13 -13.68
CA ASP A 46 1.85 3.93 -14.32
C ASP A 46 2.42 2.54 -14.04
N SER A 47 2.16 1.94 -12.88
CA SER A 47 2.64 0.59 -12.54
C SER A 47 1.90 -0.53 -13.28
N ILE A 48 0.63 -0.32 -13.61
CA ILE A 48 -0.19 -1.26 -14.38
C ILE A 48 0.30 -1.28 -15.85
N ASP A 49 0.56 -0.09 -16.39
CA ASP A 49 1.03 0.06 -17.78
C ASP A 49 2.51 -0.27 -17.92
N CYS A 50 3.32 0.10 -16.92
CA CYS A 50 4.75 -0.09 -16.91
C CYS A 50 5.08 -1.27 -16.01
N LYS A 51 5.20 -2.46 -16.63
CA LYS A 51 5.75 -3.70 -16.00
C LYS A 51 7.09 -3.47 -15.28
N SER A 52 7.74 -2.31 -15.43
CA SER A 52 9.03 -1.96 -14.87
C SER A 52 9.04 -1.59 -13.37
N ALA A 53 7.92 -1.08 -12.83
CA ALA A 53 7.86 -0.57 -11.45
C ALA A 53 7.87 -1.67 -10.38
N LEU A 54 7.48 -2.89 -10.77
CA LEU A 54 7.51 -4.07 -9.91
C LEU A 54 8.86 -4.80 -10.04
N PRO A 55 9.40 -5.34 -8.93
CA PRO A 55 10.54 -6.26 -8.96
C PRO A 55 10.37 -7.33 -10.04
N SER A 56 11.44 -7.71 -10.72
CA SER A 56 11.40 -8.67 -11.84
C SER A 56 10.77 -10.03 -11.47
N THR A 57 10.82 -10.40 -10.19
CA THR A 57 10.21 -11.62 -9.61
C THR A 57 8.68 -11.57 -9.57
N SER A 58 8.08 -10.41 -9.29
CA SER A 58 6.62 -10.21 -9.28
C SER A 58 5.99 -10.22 -10.67
N ARG A 59 6.77 -9.99 -11.74
CA ARG A 59 6.23 -9.90 -13.11
C ARG A 59 5.71 -11.22 -13.66
N HIS A 60 6.18 -12.34 -13.11
CA HIS A 60 5.97 -13.69 -13.66
C HIS A 60 5.00 -14.55 -12.84
N SER A 61 4.42 -14.01 -11.76
CA SER A 61 3.45 -14.73 -10.93
C SER A 61 2.12 -14.01 -10.93
N ASP A 62 1.10 -14.65 -11.51
CA ASP A 62 -0.27 -14.12 -11.53
C ASP A 62 -0.82 -13.95 -10.10
N LEU A 63 -0.45 -14.86 -9.20
CA LEU A 63 -0.81 -14.77 -7.78
C LEU A 63 -0.19 -13.53 -7.12
N VAL A 64 1.08 -13.20 -7.40
CA VAL A 64 1.70 -12.00 -6.83
C VAL A 64 1.02 -10.74 -7.39
N ARG A 65 0.64 -10.74 -8.67
CA ARG A 65 -0.10 -9.63 -9.28
C ARG A 65 -1.46 -9.41 -8.63
N GLU A 66 -2.25 -10.47 -8.51
CA GLU A 66 -3.56 -10.43 -7.83
C GLU A 66 -3.42 -9.93 -6.39
N ARG A 67 -2.38 -10.35 -5.66
CA ARG A 67 -2.13 -9.85 -4.31
C ARG A 67 -1.76 -8.37 -4.31
N CYS A 68 -0.92 -7.91 -5.23
CA CYS A 68 -0.59 -6.49 -5.37
C CYS A 68 -1.83 -5.64 -5.66
N GLU A 69 -2.74 -6.11 -6.52
CA GLU A 69 -4.00 -5.43 -6.83
C GLU A 69 -4.89 -5.30 -5.57
N ASN A 70 -5.11 -6.39 -4.84
CA ASN A 70 -5.89 -6.37 -3.60
C ASN A 70 -5.31 -5.39 -2.56
N PHE A 71 -3.99 -5.39 -2.37
CA PHE A 71 -3.33 -4.45 -1.45
C PHE A 71 -3.39 -3.01 -1.95
N ALA A 72 -3.32 -2.79 -3.26
CA ALA A 72 -3.46 -1.46 -3.84
C ALA A 72 -4.88 -0.90 -3.63
N GLU A 73 -5.91 -1.73 -3.74
CA GLU A 73 -7.31 -1.35 -3.44
C GLU A 73 -7.49 -0.97 -1.97
N GLU A 74 -7.03 -1.81 -1.04
CA GLU A 74 -7.11 -1.55 0.40
C GLU A 74 -6.38 -0.24 0.77
N TRP A 75 -5.19 -0.02 0.20
CA TRP A 75 -4.43 1.20 0.41
C TRP A 75 -5.11 2.44 -0.18
N THR A 76 -5.73 2.29 -1.36
CA THR A 76 -6.50 3.38 -1.98
C THR A 76 -7.68 3.80 -1.11
N ALA A 77 -8.40 2.85 -0.50
CA ALA A 77 -9.49 3.15 0.42
C ALA A 77 -9.01 3.98 1.62
N GLN A 78 -7.91 3.57 2.26
CA GLN A 78 -7.33 4.29 3.40
C GLN A 78 -6.90 5.73 3.04
N LEU A 79 -6.34 5.93 1.84
CA LEU A 79 -5.97 7.26 1.36
C LEU A 79 -7.19 8.13 1.02
N VAL A 80 -8.27 7.54 0.52
CA VAL A 80 -9.54 8.24 0.27
C VAL A 80 -10.13 8.73 1.60
N ASP A 81 -10.20 7.86 2.61
CA ASP A 81 -10.73 8.23 3.92
C ASP A 81 -9.92 9.38 4.53
N ALA A 82 -8.59 9.28 4.51
CA ALA A 82 -7.72 10.36 5.00
C ALA A 82 -7.87 11.68 4.22
N ALA A 83 -8.06 11.61 2.91
CA ALA A 83 -8.32 12.80 2.09
C ALA A 83 -9.66 13.46 2.45
N VAL A 84 -10.72 12.66 2.66
CA VAL A 84 -12.04 13.14 3.07
C VAL A 84 -11.97 13.78 4.47
N ASP A 85 -11.36 13.10 5.43
CA ASP A 85 -11.19 13.59 6.82
C ASP A 85 -10.38 14.90 6.89
N SER A 86 -9.39 15.07 6.01
CA SER A 86 -8.62 16.32 5.93
C SER A 86 -9.43 17.49 5.33
N SER A 87 -10.37 17.19 4.43
CA SER A 87 -11.24 18.19 3.81
C SER A 87 -12.35 18.67 4.74
N THR A 88 -12.85 17.80 5.63
CA THR A 88 -13.89 18.15 6.60
C THR A 88 -13.34 18.94 7.79
N ASN A 89 -12.06 18.77 8.11
CA ASN A 89 -11.37 19.47 9.22
C ASN A 89 -10.72 20.81 8.84
N LYS A 90 -10.90 21.31 7.62
CA LYS A 90 -10.41 22.66 7.24
C LYS A 90 -11.26 23.73 7.94
N PRO A 91 -10.67 24.61 8.77
CA PRO A 91 -11.42 25.72 9.36
C PRO A 91 -11.79 26.74 8.26
N ILE A 92 -13.02 27.26 8.34
CA ILE A 92 -13.58 28.31 7.47
C ILE A 92 -12.89 29.65 7.74
#